data_AF-A0A2A2B4J1-F1
#
_entry.id   AF-A0A2A2B4J1-F1
#
_cell.length_a   1.000
_cell.length_b   1.000
_cell.length_c   1.000
_cell.angle_alpha   90.00
_cell.angle_beta   90.00
_cell.angle_gamma   90.00
#
_symmetry.space_group_name_H-M   'P 1'
#
loop_
_entity.id
_entity.type
_entity.pdbx_description
1 polymer ?
#
loop_
_entity_poly.entity_id
_entity_poly.type
_entity_poly.pdbx_seq_one_letter_code
_entity_poly.pdbx_strand_id
1 'polypeptide(L)'
;MSKKQPNRLAKLIDHQAFAGSALPQTLADNMRLYTKMTAEIKELLVDCLPEEILSTCWVVGFTPEQLILSVGSVTAANHIRYLQSAYLRVLTEQSITFKQLKQIRVVIAKTSTHNHSIQQSSSLSMTKSKTLEINENQALSQNTKRTISQAAEHVTTDENLKKALLRLIND
;
A
#
# COMPACT_ATOMS: atom_id res chain seq x y z
N MET A 1 -57.54 -3.18 -34.55
CA MET A 1 -56.07 -3.18 -34.69
C MET A 1 -55.47 -2.19 -33.70
N SER A 2 -55.26 -2.63 -32.45
CA SER A 2 -54.80 -1.76 -31.36
C SER A 2 -53.30 -1.48 -31.50
N LYS A 3 -52.95 -0.22 -31.77
CA LYS A 3 -51.55 0.23 -31.90
C LYS A 3 -50.93 0.21 -30.50
N LYS A 4 -50.20 -0.86 -30.17
CA LYS A 4 -49.33 -0.93 -28.97
C LYS A 4 -48.35 0.24 -29.03
N GLN A 5 -48.52 1.23 -28.14
CA GLN A 5 -47.54 2.28 -27.97
C GLN A 5 -46.21 1.64 -27.53
N PRO A 6 -45.07 2.02 -28.14
CA PRO A 6 -43.78 1.47 -27.76
C PRO A 6 -43.45 1.92 -26.34
N ASN A 7 -43.26 0.94 -25.45
CA ASN A 7 -42.89 1.15 -24.05
C ASN A 7 -41.54 1.89 -23.97
N ARG A 8 -41.58 3.20 -23.73
CA ARG A 8 -40.38 4.07 -23.67
C ARG A 8 -39.57 3.89 -22.38
N LEU A 9 -40.15 3.27 -21.35
CA LEU A 9 -39.47 3.00 -20.07
C LEU A 9 -38.46 1.85 -20.20
N ALA A 10 -38.74 0.85 -21.02
CA ALA A 10 -37.82 -0.27 -21.27
C ALA A 10 -36.49 0.21 -21.90
N LYS A 11 -36.55 1.14 -22.87
CA LYS A 11 -35.34 1.70 -23.48
C LYS A 11 -34.46 2.43 -22.48
N LEU A 12 -35.03 3.20 -21.56
CA LEU A 12 -34.23 3.93 -20.57
C LEU A 12 -33.52 3.00 -19.59
N ILE A 13 -34.17 1.90 -19.17
CA ILE A 13 -33.56 0.89 -18.30
C ILE A 13 -32.42 0.17 -19.03
N ASP A 14 -32.61 -0.21 -20.29
CA ASP A 14 -31.57 -0.86 -21.09
C ASP A 14 -30.38 0.07 -21.36
N HIS A 15 -30.64 1.36 -21.62
CA HIS A 15 -29.60 2.38 -21.77
C HIS A 15 -28.88 2.72 -20.46
N GLN A 16 -29.59 2.69 -19.32
CA GLN A 16 -28.99 2.88 -17.99
C GLN A 16 -28.17 1.66 -17.54
N ALA A 17 -28.63 0.44 -17.87
CA ALA A 17 -27.87 -0.79 -17.66
C ALA A 17 -26.58 -0.80 -18.51
N PHE A 18 -26.63 -0.27 -19.74
CA PHE A 18 -25.46 -0.10 -20.59
C PHE A 18 -24.51 1.00 -20.09
N ALA A 19 -25.03 2.13 -19.62
CA ALA A 19 -24.23 3.21 -19.04
C ALA A 19 -23.66 2.89 -17.64
N GLY A 20 -24.24 1.93 -16.92
CA GLY A 20 -23.79 1.48 -15.60
C GLY A 20 -22.84 0.29 -15.61
N SER A 21 -22.63 -0.39 -16.75
CA SER A 21 -21.97 -1.70 -16.78
C SER A 21 -20.62 -1.75 -17.51
N ALA A 22 -20.29 -0.79 -18.37
CA ALA A 22 -19.04 -0.82 -19.12
C ALA A 22 -17.96 0.00 -18.40
N LEU A 23 -16.98 -0.68 -17.79
CA LEU A 23 -15.75 -0.05 -17.33
C LEU A 23 -15.13 0.75 -18.50
N PRO A 24 -14.66 1.99 -18.27
CA PRO A 24 -13.96 2.75 -19.31
C PRO A 24 -12.82 1.91 -19.88
N GLN A 25 -12.69 1.87 -21.21
CA GLN A 25 -11.70 1.03 -21.88
C GLN A 25 -10.26 1.31 -21.40
N THR A 26 -9.96 2.57 -21.12
CA THR A 26 -8.69 3.01 -20.52
C THR A 26 -8.41 2.37 -19.16
N LEU A 27 -9.45 2.18 -18.33
CA LEU A 27 -9.31 1.54 -17.02
C LEU A 27 -9.09 0.04 -17.18
N ALA A 28 -9.82 -0.61 -18.09
CA ALA A 28 -9.64 -2.04 -18.38
C ALA A 28 -8.21 -2.33 -18.89
N ASP A 29 -7.69 -1.49 -19.78
CA ASP A 29 -6.32 -1.61 -20.29
C ASP A 29 -5.27 -1.43 -19.18
N ASN A 30 -5.46 -0.43 -18.31
CA ASN A 30 -4.59 -0.20 -17.15
C ASN A 30 -4.64 -1.38 -16.17
N MET A 31 -5.81 -1.94 -15.88
CA MET A 31 -5.94 -3.12 -15.02
C MET A 31 -5.20 -4.32 -15.60
N ARG A 32 -5.31 -4.54 -16.92
CA ARG A 32 -4.56 -5.61 -17.60
C ARG A 32 -3.06 -5.39 -17.51
N LEU A 33 -2.60 -4.15 -17.73
CA LEU A 33 -1.20 -3.77 -17.60
C LEU A 33 -0.69 -4.05 -16.18
N TYR A 34 -1.37 -3.56 -15.16
CA TYR A 34 -0.96 -3.75 -13.77
C TYR A 34 -1.00 -5.21 -13.33
N THR A 35 -1.95 -6.00 -13.81
CA THR A 35 -2.01 -7.44 -13.55
C THR A 35 -0.79 -8.15 -14.14
N LYS A 36 -0.42 -7.82 -15.38
CA LYS A 36 0.78 -8.37 -16.03
C LYS A 36 2.05 -7.98 -15.27
N MET A 37 2.20 -6.70 -14.93
CA MET A 37 3.36 -6.21 -14.19
C MET A 37 3.45 -6.84 -12.79
N THR A 38 2.30 -7.08 -12.15
CA THR A 38 2.26 -7.77 -10.85
C THR A 38 2.79 -9.19 -10.96
N ALA A 39 2.44 -9.93 -12.01
CA ALA A 39 2.97 -11.29 -12.22
C ALA A 39 4.48 -11.26 -12.44
N GLU A 40 4.99 -10.36 -13.30
CA GLU A 40 6.42 -10.23 -13.58
C GLU A 40 7.21 -9.87 -12.31
N ILE A 41 6.71 -8.93 -11.49
CA ILE A 41 7.37 -8.57 -10.23
C ILE A 41 7.35 -9.71 -9.23
N LYS A 42 6.27 -10.50 -9.16
CA LYS A 42 6.21 -11.65 -8.26
C LYS A 42 7.20 -12.74 -8.66
N GLU A 43 7.42 -12.96 -9.96
CA GLU A 43 8.44 -13.89 -10.44
C GLU A 43 9.86 -13.38 -10.15
N LEU A 44 10.15 -12.11 -10.43
CA LEU A 44 11.49 -11.53 -10.23
C LEU A 44 11.88 -11.37 -8.77
N LEU A 45 10.91 -11.13 -7.89
CA LEU A 45 11.15 -10.90 -6.47
C LEU A 45 10.88 -12.14 -5.60
N VAL A 46 10.63 -13.31 -6.19
CA VAL A 46 10.32 -14.54 -5.43
C VAL A 46 11.44 -14.92 -4.47
N ASP A 47 12.69 -14.73 -4.87
CA ASP A 47 13.86 -15.05 -4.05
C ASP A 47 14.22 -13.95 -3.04
N CYS A 48 13.65 -12.75 -3.21
CA CYS A 48 14.04 -11.55 -2.47
C CYS A 48 12.99 -11.12 -1.43
N LEU A 49 11.71 -11.42 -1.66
CA LEU A 49 10.62 -11.08 -0.74
C LEU A 49 10.05 -12.34 -0.09
N PRO A 50 9.71 -12.28 1.22
CA PRO A 50 8.91 -13.31 1.86
C PRO A 50 7.56 -13.52 1.15
N GLU A 51 7.10 -14.76 1.10
CA GLU A 51 5.84 -15.17 0.46
C GLU A 51 4.61 -14.43 1.03
N GLU A 52 4.64 -14.11 2.32
CA GLU A 52 3.64 -13.30 3.01
C GLU A 52 3.47 -11.90 2.40
N ILE A 53 4.59 -11.29 1.98
CA ILE A 53 4.57 -9.97 1.35
C ILE A 53 4.17 -10.11 -0.12
N LEU A 54 4.69 -11.10 -0.83
CA LEU A 54 4.39 -11.35 -2.25
C LEU A 54 2.90 -11.63 -2.49
N SER A 55 2.27 -12.42 -1.62
CA SER A 55 0.83 -12.73 -1.73
C SER A 55 -0.05 -11.48 -1.67
N THR A 56 0.33 -10.51 -0.84
CA THR A 56 -0.40 -9.25 -0.65
C THR A 56 0.10 -8.09 -1.52
N CYS A 57 1.15 -8.31 -2.32
CA CYS A 57 1.75 -7.29 -3.17
C CYS A 57 1.03 -7.19 -4.52
N TRP A 58 0.64 -5.97 -4.89
CA TRP A 58 0.01 -5.64 -6.16
C TRP A 58 0.60 -4.39 -6.77
N VAL A 59 0.78 -4.36 -8.08
CA VAL A 59 1.11 -3.11 -8.78
C VAL A 59 -0.17 -2.30 -8.94
N VAL A 60 -0.12 -1.05 -8.49
CA VAL A 60 -1.27 -0.11 -8.59
C VAL A 60 -0.94 1.10 -9.46
N GLY A 61 0.31 1.27 -9.84
CA GLY A 61 0.76 2.32 -10.73
C GLY A 61 2.11 1.96 -11.33
N PHE A 62 2.27 2.25 -12.61
CA PHE A 62 3.50 2.00 -13.34
C PHE A 62 3.78 3.14 -14.32
N THR A 63 4.93 3.76 -14.11
CA THR A 63 5.54 4.77 -14.98
C THR A 63 6.97 4.29 -15.27
N PRO A 64 7.59 4.62 -16.42
CA PRO A 64 8.95 4.16 -16.73
C PRO A 64 9.98 4.42 -15.62
N GLU A 65 9.82 5.51 -14.85
CA GLU A 65 10.72 5.86 -13.75
C GLU A 65 10.23 5.41 -12.37
N GLN A 66 8.94 5.07 -12.22
CA GLN A 66 8.33 4.87 -10.91
C GLN A 66 7.38 3.68 -10.91
N LEU A 67 7.61 2.78 -9.96
CA LEU A 67 6.75 1.66 -9.66
C LEU A 67 5.97 1.93 -8.37
N ILE A 68 4.66 1.73 -8.37
CA ILE A 68 3.83 1.88 -7.17
C ILE A 68 3.27 0.51 -6.78
N LEU A 69 3.70 0.03 -5.63
CA LEU A 69 3.27 -1.23 -5.03
C LEU A 69 2.24 -0.96 -3.94
N SER A 70 1.20 -1.78 -3.91
CA SER A 70 0.23 -1.87 -2.84
C SER A 70 0.52 -3.11 -2.02
N VAL A 71 0.56 -2.97 -0.69
CA VAL A 71 0.79 -4.08 0.26
C VAL A 71 -0.23 -4.07 1.38
N GLY A 72 -0.49 -5.24 1.96
CA GLY A 72 -1.52 -5.43 2.98
C GLY A 72 -1.15 -4.99 4.40
N SER A 73 0.12 -4.73 4.70
CA SER A 73 0.57 -4.39 6.06
C SER A 73 1.59 -3.26 6.11
N VAL A 74 1.59 -2.53 7.23
CA VAL A 74 2.57 -1.47 7.50
C VAL A 74 3.98 -2.03 7.58
N THR A 75 4.14 -3.21 8.18
CA THR A 75 5.42 -3.92 8.29
C THR A 75 5.98 -4.28 6.92
N ALA A 76 5.15 -4.82 6.03
CA ALA A 76 5.55 -5.12 4.66
C ALA A 76 5.96 -3.84 3.90
N ALA A 77 5.20 -2.75 4.08
CA ALA A 77 5.54 -1.47 3.46
C ALA A 77 6.89 -0.93 3.94
N ASN A 78 7.18 -1.07 5.23
CA ASN A 78 8.45 -0.65 5.81
C ASN A 78 9.60 -1.54 5.33
N HIS A 79 9.40 -2.85 5.24
CA HIS A 79 10.38 -3.79 4.70
C HIS A 79 10.76 -3.42 3.26
N ILE A 80 9.77 -3.16 2.40
CA ILE A 80 10.00 -2.73 1.02
C ILE A 80 10.71 -1.37 0.95
N ARG A 81 10.32 -0.42 1.81
CA ARG A 81 10.96 0.89 1.85
C ARG A 81 12.43 0.80 2.28
N TYR A 82 12.74 -0.04 3.26
CA TYR A 82 14.10 -0.24 3.74
C TYR A 82 15.00 -0.89 2.67
N LEU A 83 14.50 -1.91 1.99
CA LEU A 83 15.23 -2.64 0.95
C LEU A 83 15.00 -2.09 -0.47
N GLN A 84 14.47 -0.88 -0.58
CA GLN A 84 14.09 -0.30 -1.87
C GLN A 84 15.24 -0.27 -2.87
N SER A 85 16.45 0.09 -2.43
CA SER A 85 17.63 0.16 -3.31
C SER A 85 18.07 -1.20 -3.83
N ALA A 86 17.96 -2.25 -2.99
CA ALA A 86 18.26 -3.62 -3.37
C ALA A 86 17.25 -4.13 -4.41
N TYR A 87 15.95 -3.91 -4.17
CA TYR A 87 14.92 -4.33 -5.12
C TYR A 87 14.97 -3.56 -6.43
N LEU A 88 15.27 -2.25 -6.40
CA LEU A 88 15.48 -1.48 -7.62
C LEU A 88 16.60 -2.09 -8.46
N ARG A 89 17.72 -2.46 -7.83
CA ARG A 89 18.85 -3.08 -8.53
C ARG A 89 18.44 -4.38 -9.21
N VAL A 90 17.81 -5.29 -8.47
CA VAL A 90 17.31 -6.57 -8.98
C VAL A 90 16.37 -6.37 -10.16
N LEU A 91 15.39 -5.47 -10.03
CA LEU A 91 14.42 -5.19 -11.09
C LEU A 91 15.08 -4.58 -12.33
N THR A 92 16.05 -3.67 -12.16
CA THR A 92 16.75 -3.04 -13.29
C THR A 92 17.74 -3.98 -14.00
N GLU A 93 18.30 -4.96 -13.29
CA GLU A 93 19.26 -5.92 -13.85
C GLU A 93 18.55 -7.10 -14.53
N GLN A 94 17.47 -7.60 -13.93
CA GLN A 94 16.81 -8.81 -14.41
C GLN A 94 15.71 -8.56 -15.45
N SER A 95 15.14 -7.36 -15.52
CA SER A 95 14.07 -7.05 -16.48
C SER A 95 14.36 -5.82 -17.33
N ILE A 96 14.14 -5.98 -18.64
CA ILE A 96 14.22 -4.90 -19.63
C ILE A 96 13.09 -3.89 -19.40
N THR A 97 11.91 -4.36 -18.95
CA THR A 97 10.73 -3.55 -18.67
C THR A 97 10.99 -2.52 -17.57
N PHE A 98 11.79 -2.91 -16.57
CA PHE A 98 12.06 -2.13 -15.37
C PHE A 98 13.41 -1.40 -15.39
N LYS A 99 14.14 -1.45 -16.51
CA LYS A 99 15.50 -0.90 -16.65
C LYS A 99 15.60 0.60 -16.34
N GLN A 100 14.52 1.36 -16.56
CA GLN A 100 14.47 2.82 -16.33
C GLN A 100 13.92 3.19 -14.95
N LEU A 101 13.56 2.22 -14.10
CA LEU A 101 13.02 2.50 -12.78
C LEU A 101 14.04 3.20 -11.88
N LYS A 102 13.60 4.30 -11.29
CA LYS A 102 14.39 5.10 -10.32
C LYS A 102 13.82 4.98 -8.90
N GLN A 103 12.52 4.74 -8.77
CA GLN A 103 11.85 4.74 -7.47
C GLN A 103 10.77 3.64 -7.37
N ILE A 104 10.67 3.04 -6.18
CA ILE A 104 9.53 2.23 -5.77
C ILE A 104 8.78 3.01 -4.69
N ARG A 105 7.49 3.25 -4.92
CA ARG A 105 6.58 3.78 -3.90
C ARG A 105 5.72 2.66 -3.37
N VAL A 106 5.42 2.71 -2.08
CA VAL A 106 4.60 1.71 -1.42
C VAL A 106 3.40 2.38 -0.79
N VAL A 107 2.21 1.86 -1.12
CA VAL A 107 0.92 2.24 -0.58
C VAL A 107 0.38 1.08 0.23
N ILE A 108 -0.25 1.38 1.37
CA ILE A 108 -0.83 0.35 2.23
C ILE A 108 -2.31 0.22 1.88
N ALA A 109 -2.70 -0.93 1.35
CA ALA A 109 -4.10 -1.28 1.21
C ALA A 109 -4.59 -1.87 2.52
N LYS A 110 -5.57 -1.22 3.15
CA LYS A 110 -6.29 -1.80 4.28
C LYS A 110 -7.19 -2.91 3.73
N THR A 111 -6.73 -4.16 3.79
CA THR A 111 -7.61 -5.30 3.53
C THR A 111 -8.63 -5.33 4.66
N SER A 112 -9.89 -5.06 4.34
CA SER A 112 -11.01 -5.16 5.28
C SER A 112 -11.32 -6.63 5.55
N THR A 113 -10.38 -7.32 6.18
CA THR A 113 -10.54 -8.67 6.72
C THR A 113 -10.25 -8.62 8.20
N HIS A 114 -10.96 -7.74 8.90
CA HIS A 114 -11.31 -8.00 10.29
C HIS A 114 -12.64 -7.32 10.60
N ASN A 115 -13.70 -8.13 10.63
CA ASN A 115 -14.86 -7.86 11.47
C ASN A 115 -14.39 -7.94 12.93
N HIS A 116 -13.65 -6.95 13.39
CA HIS A 116 -13.67 -6.58 14.79
C HIS A 116 -14.06 -5.12 14.85
N SER A 117 -15.25 -4.91 15.42
CA SER A 117 -15.74 -3.69 16.02
C SER A 117 -14.60 -2.82 16.57
N ILE A 118 -14.10 -1.90 15.77
CA ILE A 118 -13.56 -0.63 16.23
C ILE A 118 -14.28 0.44 15.43
N GLN A 119 -15.34 0.88 16.09
CA GLN A 119 -15.97 2.18 15.93
C GLN A 119 -14.91 3.27 15.68
N GLN A 120 -15.27 4.22 14.80
CA GLN A 120 -14.61 5.51 14.55
C GLN A 120 -13.42 5.44 13.57
N SER A 121 -13.39 6.16 12.45
CA SER A 121 -14.26 7.23 11.96
C SER A 121 -14.08 7.31 10.45
N SER A 122 -15.19 7.22 9.75
CA SER A 122 -15.35 7.73 8.39
C SER A 122 -15.15 9.26 8.41
N SER A 123 -14.07 9.74 7.81
CA SER A 123 -14.11 11.04 7.14
C SER A 123 -13.30 10.97 5.85
N LEU A 124 -14.05 10.86 4.75
CA LEU A 124 -13.63 11.38 3.46
C LEU A 124 -13.42 12.88 3.64
N SER A 125 -12.17 13.35 3.59
CA SER A 125 -11.86 14.76 3.40
C SER A 125 -10.48 14.88 2.78
N MET A 126 -10.46 15.28 1.51
CA MET A 126 -9.32 15.94 0.92
C MET A 126 -8.97 17.20 1.73
N THR A 127 -7.69 17.58 1.62
CA THR A 127 -7.08 18.87 1.99
C THR A 127 -6.43 18.99 3.37
N LYS A 128 -5.25 19.61 3.30
CA LYS A 128 -4.40 20.19 4.35
C LYS A 128 -3.50 19.23 5.14
N SER A 129 -2.24 19.24 4.72
CA SER A 129 -1.05 19.40 5.56
C SER A 129 -1.33 19.25 7.05
N LYS A 130 -1.23 18.02 7.56
CA LYS A 130 -1.23 17.77 8.99
C LYS A 130 0.16 18.14 9.51
N THR A 131 0.29 19.40 9.90
CA THR A 131 1.29 19.84 10.86
C THR A 131 1.30 18.84 12.01
N LEU A 132 2.51 18.39 12.35
CA LEU A 132 2.80 17.52 13.48
C LEU A 132 2.25 18.15 14.76
N GLU A 133 1.02 17.82 15.13
CA GLU A 133 0.61 17.92 16.52
C GLU A 133 1.23 16.71 17.23
N ILE A 134 2.37 16.99 17.85
CA ILE A 134 2.99 16.13 18.85
C ILE A 134 1.95 16.01 19.97
N ASN A 135 1.24 14.89 20.01
CA ASN A 135 0.43 14.51 21.15
C ASN A 135 1.39 14.32 22.34
N GLU A 136 1.56 15.35 23.16
CA GLU A 136 2.53 15.38 24.26
C GLU A 136 2.26 14.37 25.39
N ASN A 137 1.23 13.52 25.32
CA ASN A 137 0.91 12.58 26.41
C ASN A 137 0.38 11.22 25.95
N GLN A 138 0.82 10.70 24.79
CA GLN A 138 0.49 9.32 24.42
C GLN A 138 1.54 8.36 24.99
N ALA A 139 1.27 7.82 26.19
CA ALA A 139 2.12 6.83 26.83
C ALA A 139 2.50 5.71 25.86
N LEU A 140 3.79 5.40 25.76
CA LEU A 140 4.28 4.39 24.83
C LEU A 140 3.61 3.04 25.08
N SER A 141 3.18 2.38 24.00
CA SER A 141 2.66 1.01 24.05
C SER A 141 3.68 0.06 24.68
N GLN A 142 3.22 -0.93 25.44
CA GLN A 142 4.10 -1.91 26.11
C GLN A 142 5.04 -2.63 25.13
N ASN A 143 4.57 -2.93 23.91
CA ASN A 143 5.42 -3.54 22.89
C ASN A 143 6.58 -2.61 22.51
N THR A 144 6.28 -1.32 22.33
CA THR A 144 7.28 -0.30 22.04
C THR A 144 8.29 -0.16 23.18
N LYS A 145 7.83 -0.14 24.44
CA LYS A 145 8.72 -0.12 25.61
C LYS A 145 9.67 -1.32 25.63
N ARG A 146 9.16 -2.54 25.36
CA ARG A 146 9.97 -3.76 25.31
C ARG A 146 11.05 -3.71 24.23
N THR A 147 10.69 -3.26 23.03
CA THR A 147 11.65 -3.11 21.92
C THR A 147 12.72 -2.07 22.23
N ILE A 148 12.36 -0.94 22.86
CA ILE A 148 13.33 0.09 23.27
C ILE A 148 14.28 -0.44 24.34
N SER A 149 13.77 -1.20 25.34
CA SER A 149 14.62 -1.83 26.36
C SER A 149 15.64 -2.80 25.76
N GLN A 150 15.19 -3.65 24.83
CA GLN A 150 16.08 -4.60 24.15
C GLN A 150 17.13 -3.87 23.31
N ALA A 151 16.74 -2.82 22.59
CA ALA A 151 17.68 -2.00 21.84
C ALA A 151 18.71 -1.33 22.75
N ALA A 152 18.30 -0.80 23.91
CA ALA A 152 19.21 -0.17 24.87
C ALA A 152 20.21 -1.17 25.49
N GLU A 153 19.83 -2.44 25.66
CA GLU A 153 20.71 -3.50 26.14
C GLU A 153 21.81 -3.86 25.12
N HIS A 154 21.49 -3.78 23.83
CA HIS A 154 22.44 -4.05 22.74
C HIS A 154 23.35 -2.87 22.37
N VAL A 155 23.06 -1.66 22.87
CA VAL A 155 23.94 -0.49 22.70
C VAL A 155 25.04 -0.55 23.75
N THR A 156 26.21 -1.06 23.37
CA THR A 156 27.39 -1.21 24.26
C THR A 156 28.42 -0.09 24.10
N THR A 157 28.35 0.69 23.03
CA THR A 157 29.39 1.66 22.63
C THR A 157 29.03 3.12 22.93
N ASP A 158 27.75 3.46 22.96
CA ASP A 158 27.27 4.83 23.19
C ASP A 158 26.37 4.91 24.44
N GLU A 159 26.99 5.31 25.55
CA GLU A 159 26.32 5.49 26.85
C GLU A 159 25.29 6.63 26.84
N ASN A 160 25.45 7.64 25.98
CA ASN A 160 24.49 8.74 25.88
C ASN A 160 23.22 8.27 25.18
N LEU A 161 23.37 7.49 24.11
CA LEU A 161 22.25 6.87 23.40
C LEU A 161 21.49 5.89 24.32
N LYS A 162 22.21 5.04 25.06
CA LYS A 162 21.61 4.12 26.03
C LYS A 162 20.78 4.85 27.10
N LYS A 163 21.29 5.95 27.65
CA LYS A 163 20.55 6.78 28.62
C LYS A 163 19.34 7.46 28.00
N ALA A 164 19.43 7.94 26.77
CA ALA A 164 18.30 8.55 26.06
C ALA A 164 17.17 7.55 25.82
N LEU A 165 17.49 6.31 25.43
CA LEU A 165 16.51 5.23 25.23
C LEU A 165 15.82 4.84 26.55
N LEU A 166 16.56 4.76 27.66
CA LEU A 166 15.99 4.48 28.97
C LEU A 166 15.08 5.61 29.47
N ARG A 167 15.44 6.87 29.19
CA ARG A 167 14.60 8.03 29.51
C ARG A 167 13.27 7.98 28.75
N LEU A 168 13.31 7.63 27.47
CA LEU A 168 12.13 7.53 26.62
C LEU A 168 11.11 6.48 27.12
N ILE A 169 11.53 5.45 27.86
CA ILE A 169 10.62 4.44 28.44
C ILE A 169 9.86 5.00 29.66
N ASN A 170 10.48 5.94 30.38
CA ASN A 170 10.01 6.46 31.67
C ASN A 170 9.19 7.76 31.53
N ASP A 171 9.29 8.45 30.40
CA ASP A 171 8.37 9.51 29.97
C ASP A 171 7.01 8.90 29.50
#